data_AF-A0AA92CKY1-F1
#
_entry.id   AF-A0AA92CKY1-F1
#
_cell.length_a   1.000
_cell.length_b   1.000
_cell.length_c   1.000
_cell.angle_alpha   90.00
_cell.angle_beta   90.00
_cell.angle_gamma   90.00
#
_symmetry.space_group_name_H-M   'P 1'
#
loop_
_entity.id
_entity.type
_entity.pdbx_description
1 polymer ?
#
loop_
_entity_poly.entity_id
_entity_poly.type
_entity_poly.pdbx_seq_one_letter_code
_entity_poly.pdbx_strand_id
1 'polypeptide(L)' 'MFEILVWVGAALSVGGLLGLVWCILRVAKARRQKLDDEALRAVVQSVLPLNLGALLLSVIGLMLVMVGIFLS' A
#
# COMPACT_ATOMS: atom_id res chain seq x y z
N MET A 1 3.90 -10.83 -25.35
CA MET A 1 4.52 -11.38 -24.12
C MET A 1 4.72 -10.29 -23.07
N PHE A 2 5.18 -9.09 -23.44
CA PHE A 2 5.39 -7.96 -22.52
C PHE A 2 4.11 -7.33 -21.93
N GLU A 3 2.98 -7.38 -22.62
CA GLU A 3 1.65 -6.95 -22.12
C GLU A 3 1.24 -7.62 -20.79
N ILE A 4 1.65 -8.88 -20.57
CA ILE A 4 1.40 -9.60 -19.31
C ILE A 4 2.16 -8.96 -18.15
N LEU A 5 3.40 -8.50 -18.36
CA LEU A 5 4.17 -7.81 -17.32
C LEU A 5 3.51 -6.49 -16.93
N VAL A 6 2.98 -5.75 -17.91
CA VAL A 6 2.26 -4.49 -17.67
C VAL A 6 1.00 -4.75 -16.86
N TRP A 7 0.18 -5.74 -17.23
CA TRP A 7 -1.03 -6.09 -16.49
C TRP A 7 -0.75 -6.61 -15.08
N VAL A 8 0.27 -7.45 -14.89
CA VAL A 8 0.68 -7.95 -13.58
C VAL A 8 1.22 -6.82 -12.70
N GLY A 9 2.07 -5.95 -13.25
CA GLY A 9 2.57 -4.77 -12.55
C GLY A 9 1.44 -3.83 -12.12
N ALA A 10 0.47 -3.59 -13.01
CA ALA A 10 -0.70 -2.76 -12.72
C ALA A 10 -1.56 -3.36 -11.60
N ALA A 11 -1.82 -4.68 -11.65
CA ALA A 11 -2.55 -5.38 -10.61
C ALA A 11 -1.84 -5.31 -9.24
N LEU A 12 -0.51 -5.48 -9.22
CA LEU A 12 0.31 -5.36 -8.01
C LEU A 12 0.29 -3.93 -7.45
N SER A 13 0.41 -2.90 -8.29
CA SER A 13 0.32 -1.50 -7.88
C SER A 13 -1.05 -1.15 -7.31
N VAL A 14 -2.13 -1.58 -7.97
CA VAL A 14 -3.50 -1.36 -7.47
C VAL A 14 -3.71 -2.09 -6.15
N GLY A 15 -3.22 -3.33 -6.02
CA GLY A 15 -3.27 -4.08 -4.77
C GLY A 15 -2.52 -3.37 -3.62
N GLY A 16 -1.31 -2.88 -3.89
CA GLY A 16 -0.54 -2.08 -2.93
C GLY A 16 -1.26 -0.79 -2.53
N LEU A 17 -1.87 -0.08 -3.48
CA LEU A 17 -2.63 1.14 -3.23
C LEU A 17 -3.86 0.86 -2.35
N LEU A 18 -4.59 -0.22 -2.61
CA LEU A 18 -5.72 -0.66 -1.77
C LEU A 18 -5.28 -0.95 -0.33
N GLY A 19 -4.12 -1.59 -0.14
CA GLY A 19 -3.52 -1.81 1.17
C GLY A 19 -3.18 -0.50 1.91
N LEU A 20 -2.66 0.48 1.18
CA LEU A 20 -2.39 1.83 1.69
C LEU A 20 -3.68 2.53 2.14
N VAL A 21 -4.72 2.51 1.31
CA VAL A 21 -6.04 3.08 1.63
C VAL A 21 -6.63 2.42 2.89
N TRP A 22 -6.51 1.09 3.03
CA TRP A 22 -6.96 0.37 4.22
C TRP A 22 -6.23 0.84 5.48
N CYS A 23 -4.91 1.02 5.43
CA CYS A 23 -4.14 1.56 6.54
C CYS A 23 -4.60 2.97 6.94
N ILE A 24 -4.82 3.86 5.95
CA ILE A 24 -5.29 5.23 6.18
C ILE A 24 -6.66 5.21 6.88
N LEU A 25 -7.61 4.41 6.39
CA LEU A 25 -8.94 4.30 6.99
C LEU A 25 -8.89 3.77 8.42
N ARG A 26 -8.03 2.79 8.71
CA ARG A 26 -7.85 2.22 10.05
C ARG A 26 -7.29 3.26 11.03
N VAL A 27 -6.28 4.03 10.62
CA VAL A 27 -5.72 5.12 11.44
C VAL A 27 -6.72 6.26 11.63
N ALA A 28 -7.42 6.66 10.56
CA ALA A 28 -8.43 7.71 10.63
C ALA A 28 -9.59 7.31 11.55
N LYS A 29 -10.01 6.05 11.53
CA LYS A 29 -11.03 5.50 12.44
C LYS A 29 -10.54 5.52 13.89
N ALA A 30 -9.30 5.09 14.15
CA ALA A 30 -8.72 5.13 15.50
C ALA A 30 -8.57 6.56 16.02
N ARG A 31 -8.08 7.50 15.21
CA ARG A 31 -8.02 8.93 15.55
C ARG A 31 -9.40 9.51 15.88
N ARG A 32 -10.44 9.10 15.16
CA ARG A 32 -11.82 9.57 15.41
C ARG A 32 -12.43 9.05 16.71
N GLN A 33 -11.90 7.96 17.28
CA GLN A 33 -12.40 7.40 18.54
C GLN A 33 -11.92 8.16 19.79
N LYS A 34 -11.14 9.26 19.65
CA LYS A 34 -10.55 10.00 20.79
C LYS A 34 -9.88 9.06 21.80
N LEU A 35 -9.17 8.06 21.29
CA LEU A 35 -8.37 7.14 22.09
C LEU A 35 -7.31 7.93 22.86
N ASP A 36 -7.04 7.56 24.10
CA ASP A 36 -5.91 8.06 24.89
C ASP A 36 -4.62 7.97 24.06
N ASP A 37 -3.72 8.95 24.23
CA ASP A 37 -2.49 9.08 23.43
C ASP A 37 -1.69 7.77 23.38
N GLU A 38 -1.68 7.01 24.47
CA GLU A 38 -1.02 5.70 24.57
C GLU A 38 -1.66 4.64 23.65
N ALA A 39 -2.99 4.59 23.60
CA ALA A 39 -3.73 3.68 22.75
C ALA A 39 -3.64 4.07 21.27
N LEU A 40 -3.60 5.38 20.97
CA LEU A 40 -3.38 5.86 19.61
C LEU A 40 -1.99 5.46 19.09
N ARG A 41 -0.96 5.59 19.93
CA ARG A 41 0.41 5.19 19.61
C ARG A 41 0.52 3.70 19.29
N ALA A 42 -0.11 2.85 20.10
CA ALA A 42 -0.15 1.41 19.88
C ALA A 42 -0.83 1.05 18.55
N VAL A 43 -1.94 1.71 18.20
CA VAL A 43 -2.60 1.50 16.90
C VAL A 43 -1.69 1.91 15.75
N VAL A 44 -1.04 3.09 15.84
CA VAL A 44 -0.11 3.55 14.79
C VAL A 44 1.06 2.58 14.63
N GLN A 45 1.67 2.10 15.73
CA GLN A 45 2.73 1.09 15.67
C GLN A 45 2.28 -0.21 15.00
N SER A 46 1.02 -0.63 15.23
CA SER A 46 0.48 -1.85 14.61
C SER A 46 0.23 -1.73 13.11
N VAL A 47 -0.04 -0.52 12.59
CA VAL A 47 -0.37 -0.31 11.17
C VAL A 47 0.83 0.10 10.33
N LEU A 48 1.90 0.61 10.93
CA LEU A 48 3.14 0.98 10.26
C LEU A 48 3.75 -0.15 9.40
N PRO A 49 3.95 -1.39 9.91
CA PRO A 49 4.51 -2.47 9.09
C PRO A 49 3.60 -2.84 7.91
N LEU A 50 2.28 -2.78 8.09
CA LEU A 50 1.30 -3.07 7.05
C LEU A 50 1.30 -1.96 5.97
N ASN A 51 1.43 -0.70 6.39
CA ASN A 51 1.60 0.44 5.47
C ASN A 51 2.89 0.35 4.67
N LEU A 52 4.01 0.02 5.33
CA LEU A 52 5.31 -0.15 4.66
C LEU A 52 5.28 -1.31 3.68
N GLY A 53 4.65 -2.43 4.05
CA GLY A 53 4.42 -3.55 3.13
C GLY A 53 3.61 -3.15 1.90
N ALA A 54 2.49 -2.44 2.10
CA ALA A 54 1.66 -1.94 1.01
C ALA A 54 2.40 -0.92 0.11
N LEU A 55 3.21 -0.05 0.69
CA LEU A 55 4.04 0.90 -0.03
C LEU A 55 5.10 0.19 -0.89
N LEU A 56 5.81 -0.79 -0.34
CA LEU A 56 6.78 -1.61 -1.08
C LEU A 56 6.12 -2.35 -2.24
N LEU A 57 4.96 -2.97 -2.00
CA LEU A 57 4.16 -3.65 -3.03
C LEU A 57 3.76 -2.69 -4.16
N SER A 58 3.37 -1.45 -3.81
CA SER A 58 3.00 -0.41 -4.77
C SER A 58 4.19 0.01 -5.64
N VAL A 59 5.36 0.23 -5.02
CA VAL A 59 6.59 0.65 -5.70
C VAL A 59 7.12 -0.47 -6.62
N ILE A 60 7.12 -1.71 -6.14
CA ILE A 60 7.55 -2.87 -6.95
C ILE A 60 6.63 -3.06 -8.15
N GLY A 61 5.31 -2.98 -7.96
CA GLY A 61 4.35 -3.03 -9.05
C GLY A 61 4.58 -1.93 -10.08
N LEU A 62 4.86 -0.70 -9.63
CA LEU A 62 5.08 0.45 -10.52
C LEU A 62 6.38 0.28 -11.33
N MET A 63 7.44 -0.23 -10.69
CA MET A 63 8.68 -0.56 -11.39
C MET A 63 8.48 -1.66 -12.45
N LEU A 64 7.67 -2.69 -12.15
CA LEU A 64 7.32 -3.73 -13.12
C LEU A 64 6.53 -3.17 -14.31
N VAL A 65 5.59 -2.25 -14.07
CA VAL A 65 4.86 -1.55 -15.16
C VAL A 65 5.83 -0.76 -16.03
N MET A 66 6.69 0.06 -15.42
CA MET A 66 7.69 0.85 -16.13
C MET A 66 8.59 -0.05 -17.00
N VAL A 67 9.15 -1.11 -16.44
CA VAL A 67 9.97 -2.07 -17.20
C VAL A 67 9.18 -2.74 -18.32
N GLY A 68 7.91 -3.09 -18.08
CA GLY A 68 7.01 -3.62 -19.09
C GLY A 68 6.82 -2.67 -20.27
N ILE A 69 6.56 -1.39 -20.00
CA ILE A 69 6.37 -0.32 -21.01
C ILE A 69 7.67 -0.05 -21.79
N PHE A 70 8.83 -0.08 -21.14
CA PHE A 70 10.12 0.13 -21.81
C PHE A 70 10.53 -1.04 -22.71
N LEU A 71 10.06 -2.26 -22.43
CA LEU A 71 10.40 -3.48 -23.17
C LEU A 71 9.34 -3.90 -24.21
N SER A 72 8.14 -3.33 -24.14
CA SER A 72 7.05 -3.49 -25.12
C SER A 72 7.23 -2.57 -26.32
#